data_AF-D2U8H8-F1
#
_entry.id   AF-D2U8H8-F1
#
_cell.length_a   1.000
_cell.length_b   1.000
_cell.length_c   1.000
_cell.angle_alpha   90.00
_cell.angle_beta   90.00
_cell.angle_gamma   90.00
#
_symmetry.space_group_name_H-M   'P 1'
#
loop_
_entity.id
_entity.type
_entity.pdbx_description
1 polymer ?
#
loop_
_entity_poly.entity_id
_entity_poly.type
_entity_poly.pdbx_seq_one_letter_code
_entity_poly.pdbx_strand_id
1 'polypeptide(L)' 'MAAAEHSTFWILYGHYGPTMSVEQFRAEFTPKLMMKTLQNWIARGDAPRPVNGVLDVRDVAAWWDAQRTNAAPSGS' A
#
# COMPACT_ATOMS: atom_id res chain seq x y z
N MET A 1 -3.83 -4.38 -19.92
CA MET A 1 -2.50 -3.74 -19.86
C MET A 1 -1.91 -4.13 -18.51
N ALA A 2 -1.24 -5.29 -18.41
CA ALA A 2 -0.92 -5.98 -17.14
C ALA A 2 0.59 -6.00 -16.80
N ALA A 3 1.34 -4.98 -17.26
CA ALA A 3 2.80 -4.99 -17.18
C ALA A 3 3.37 -4.28 -15.93
N ALA A 4 2.56 -3.50 -15.21
CA ALA A 4 3.02 -2.75 -14.03
C ALA A 4 2.66 -3.44 -12.70
N GLU A 5 1.57 -4.19 -12.66
CA GLU A 5 0.97 -4.81 -11.45
C GLU A 5 1.91 -5.83 -10.79
N HIS A 6 2.82 -6.42 -11.57
CA HIS A 6 3.77 -7.41 -11.08
C HIS A 6 5.01 -6.79 -10.41
N SER A 7 5.39 -5.54 -10.74
CA SER A 7 6.67 -4.99 -10.26
C SER A 7 6.63 -4.64 -8.77
N THR A 8 5.63 -3.85 -8.35
CA THR A 8 5.48 -3.43 -6.93
C THR A 8 5.29 -4.64 -6.03
N PHE A 9 4.44 -5.61 -6.43
CA PHE A 9 4.21 -6.82 -5.64
C PHE A 9 5.48 -7.61 -5.40
N TRP A 10 6.26 -7.94 -6.44
CA TRP A 10 7.47 -8.75 -6.27
C TRP A 10 8.54 -8.06 -5.43
N ILE A 11 8.66 -6.73 -5.52
CA ILE A 11 9.58 -5.96 -4.69
C ILE A 11 9.20 -6.08 -3.20
N LEU A 12 7.92 -5.85 -2.87
CA LEU A 12 7.46 -5.93 -1.49
C LEU A 12 7.49 -7.36 -0.97
N TYR A 13 7.12 -8.35 -1.80
CA TYR A 13 7.14 -9.75 -1.41
C TYR A 13 8.57 -10.24 -1.14
N GLY A 14 9.54 -9.83 -1.94
CA GLY A 14 10.95 -10.15 -1.73
C GLY A 14 11.52 -9.58 -0.43
N HIS A 15 11.02 -8.42 0.02
CA HIS A 15 11.52 -7.75 1.21
C HIS A 15 10.78 -8.13 2.51
N TYR A 16 9.45 -8.26 2.46
CA TYR A 16 8.59 -8.46 3.63
C TYR A 16 7.90 -9.84 3.66
N GLY A 17 7.91 -10.59 2.55
CA GLY A 17 7.15 -11.84 2.42
C GLY A 17 5.67 -11.60 2.08
N PRO A 18 4.76 -12.52 2.45
CA PRO A 18 3.34 -12.42 2.08
C PRO A 18 2.57 -11.34 2.84
N THR A 19 3.06 -10.91 4.01
CA THR A 19 2.38 -9.96 4.89
C THR A 19 3.35 -8.97 5.49
N MET A 20 2.92 -7.73 5.73
CA MET A 20 3.70 -6.73 6.47
C MET A 20 2.89 -6.14 7.63
N SER A 21 3.59 -5.61 8.65
CA SER A 21 2.91 -4.92 9.74
C SER A 21 2.43 -3.53 9.33
N VAL A 22 1.43 -3.00 10.02
CA VAL A 22 0.97 -1.61 9.82
C VAL A 22 2.09 -0.59 10.07
N GLU A 23 3.04 -0.92 10.95
CA GLU A 23 4.21 -0.09 11.23
C GLU A 23 5.21 -0.09 10.07
N GLN A 24 5.47 -1.24 9.47
CA GLN A 24 6.32 -1.35 8.27
C GLN A 24 5.68 -0.60 7.10
N PHE A 25 4.38 -0.80 6.87
CA PHE A 25 3.63 -0.04 5.86
C PHE A 25 3.74 1.47 6.10
N ARG A 26 3.55 1.93 7.34
CA ARG A 26 3.65 3.34 7.68
C ARG A 26 5.05 3.88 7.37
N ALA A 27 6.10 3.16 7.78
CA ALA A 27 7.47 3.58 7.60
C ALA A 27 7.84 3.68 6.12
N GLU A 28 7.37 2.75 5.30
CA GLU A 28 7.71 2.66 3.87
C GLU A 28 6.93 3.68 3.03
N PHE A 29 5.59 3.70 3.16
CA PHE A 29 4.73 4.44 2.24
C PHE A 29 4.30 5.81 2.78
N THR A 30 4.22 5.95 4.10
CA THR A 30 3.69 7.17 4.73
C THR A 30 4.48 7.60 5.96
N PRO A 31 5.82 7.74 5.90
CA PRO A 31 6.67 7.90 7.08
C PRO A 31 6.33 9.15 7.91
N LYS A 32 5.79 10.18 7.25
CA LYS A 32 5.40 11.46 7.86
C LYS A 32 4.03 11.43 8.53
N LEU A 33 3.19 10.43 8.27
CA LEU A 33 1.88 10.31 8.91
C LEU A 33 2.05 9.82 10.35
N MET A 34 1.23 10.32 11.26
CA MET A 34 1.10 9.73 12.60
C MET A 34 0.31 8.42 12.53
N MET A 35 0.57 7.49 13.45
CA MET A 35 -0.14 6.22 13.51
C MET A 35 -1.66 6.41 13.63
N LYS A 36 -2.12 7.37 14.44
CA LYS A 36 -3.55 7.71 14.57
C LYS A 36 -4.18 8.14 13.23
N THR A 37 -3.46 8.93 12.43
CA THR A 37 -3.94 9.36 11.12
C THR A 37 -4.02 8.19 10.14
N LEU A 38 -3.03 7.30 10.17
CA LEU A 38 -3.04 6.08 9.36
C LEU A 38 -4.22 5.18 9.74
N GLN A 39 -4.50 4.99 11.03
CA GLN A 39 -5.67 4.23 11.50
C GLN A 39 -6.98 4.84 10.98
N ASN A 40 -7.09 6.17 10.96
CA ASN A 40 -8.26 6.84 10.38
C ASN A 40 -8.38 6.60 8.86
N TRP A 41 -7.27 6.57 8.12
CA TRP A 41 -7.26 6.22 6.70
C TRP A 41 -7.72 4.78 6.48
N ILE A 42 -7.20 3.83 7.26
CA ILE A 42 -7.62 2.43 7.22
C ILE A 42 -9.12 2.31 7.50
N ALA A 43 -9.62 3.00 8.53
CA ALA A 43 -11.05 2.99 8.88
C ALA A 43 -11.95 3.58 7.78
N ARG A 44 -11.43 4.57 7.03
CA ARG A 44 -12.12 5.19 5.88
C ARG A 44 -12.02 4.37 4.59
N GLY A 45 -11.08 3.42 4.51
CA GLY A 45 -10.79 2.65 3.30
C GLY A 45 -9.78 3.32 2.37
N ASP A 46 -9.08 4.35 2.83
CA ASP A 46 -8.03 5.05 2.06
C ASP A 46 -6.68 4.32 2.08
N ALA A 47 -6.55 3.29 2.92
CA ALA A 47 -5.37 2.46 3.05
C ALA A 47 -5.79 0.97 3.11
N PRO A 48 -4.89 0.03 2.78
CA PRO A 48 -5.20 -1.40 2.85
C PRO A 48 -5.64 -1.79 4.26
N ARG A 49 -6.65 -2.67 4.34
CA ARG A 49 -7.23 -3.07 5.61
C ARG A 49 -6.45 -4.23 6.21
N PRO A 50 -5.94 -4.11 7.45
CA PRO A 50 -5.25 -5.22 8.08
C PRO A 50 -6.23 -6.33 8.46
N VAL A 51 -5.81 -7.58 8.24
CA VAL A 51 -6.48 -8.79 8.68
C VAL A 51 -5.66 -9.37 9.82
N ASN A 52 -6.29 -9.55 10.99
CA ASN A 52 -5.59 -10.00 12.22
C ASN A 52 -4.35 -9.15 12.59
N GLY A 53 -4.38 -7.85 12.26
CA GLY A 53 -3.29 -6.92 12.60
C GLY A 53 -2.14 -6.85 11.59
N VAL A 54 -2.19 -7.60 10.49
CA VAL A 54 -1.19 -7.57 9.40
C VAL A 54 -1.84 -7.23 8.06
N LEU A 55 -1.06 -6.65 7.15
CA LEU A 55 -1.50 -6.28 5.81
C LEU A 55 -1.01 -7.33 4.81
N ASP A 56 -1.88 -7.76 3.89
CA ASP A 56 -1.45 -8.57 2.75
C ASP A 56 -0.64 -7.70 1.79
N VAL A 57 0.55 -8.18 1.41
CA VAL A 57 1.46 -7.45 0.52
C VAL A 57 0.84 -7.24 -0.87
N ARG A 58 -0.04 -8.12 -1.33
CA ARG A 58 -0.79 -7.95 -2.58
C ARG A 58 -1.71 -6.74 -2.52
N ASP A 59 -2.44 -6.59 -1.42
CA ASP A 59 -3.35 -5.46 -1.24
C ASP A 59 -2.59 -4.14 -1.11
N VAL A 60 -1.44 -4.17 -0.44
CA VAL A 60 -0.53 -3.01 -0.36
C VAL A 60 0.00 -2.61 -1.73
N ALA A 61 0.45 -3.58 -2.53
CA ALA A 61 0.94 -3.32 -3.89
C ALA A 61 -0.16 -2.73 -4.78
N ALA A 62 -1.35 -3.33 -4.77
CA ALA A 62 -2.50 -2.85 -5.56
C ALA A 62 -2.91 -1.43 -5.17
N TRP A 63 -2.94 -1.12 -3.87
CA TRP A 63 -3.23 0.22 -3.36
C TRP A 63 -2.20 1.26 -3.80
N TRP A 64 -0.91 0.90 -3.79
CA TRP A 64 0.16 1.79 -4.22
C TRP A 64 0.10 2.07 -5.73
N ASP A 65 -0.11 1.02 -6.52
CA ASP A 65 -0.21 1.14 -7.97
C ASP A 65 -1.42 2.00 -8.38
N ALA A 66 -2.57 1.84 -7.71
CA ALA A 66 -3.76 2.67 -7.93
C ALA A 66 -3.49 4.16 -7.68
N GLN A 67 -2.72 4.51 -6.65
CA GLN A 67 -2.33 5.91 -6.41
C GLN A 67 -1.47 6.48 -7.53
N ARG A 68 -0.53 5.69 -8.06
CA ARG A 68 0.34 6.13 -9.16
C ARG A 68 -0.41 6.31 -10.47
N THR A 69 -1.40 5.46 -10.73
CA THR A 69 -2.30 5.61 -11.90
C THR A 69 -3.16 6.87 -11.78
N ASN A 70 -3.72 7.15 -10.60
CA ASN A 70 -4.52 8.35 -10.38
C ASN A 70 -3.69 9.65 -10.33
N ALA A 71 -2.40 9.57 -10.01
CA ALA A 71 -1.49 10.72 -9.97
C ALA A 71 -0.91 11.09 -11.34
N ALA A 72 -1.06 10.26 -12.38
CA ALA A 72 -0.68 10.63 -13.73
C ALA A 72 -1.67 11.67 -14.26
N PRO A 73 -1.24 12.89 -14.63
CA PRO A 73 -2.14 13.83 -15.29
C PRO A 73 -2.61 13.18 -16.58
N SER A 74 -3.90 12.88 -16.65
CA SER A 74 -4.60 12.64 -17.90
C SER A 74 -4.49 13.91 -18.73
N GLY A 75 -3.42 14.00 -19.52
CA GLY A 75 -3.27 14.99 -20.58
C GLY A 75 -4.39 14.76 -21.59
N SER A 76 -5.32 15.71 -21.65
CA SER A 76 -6.32 15.86 -22.68
C SER A 76 -6.48 17.35 -22.95
#